data_AF-A0A960D5M3-F1
#
_entry.id   AF-A0A960D5M3-F1
#
_cell.length_a   1.000
_cell.length_b   1.000
_cell.length_c   1.000
_cell.angle_alpha   90.00
_cell.angle_beta   90.00
_cell.angle_gamma   90.00
#
_symmetry.space_group_name_H-M   'P 1'
#
loop_
_entity.id
_entity.type
_entity.pdbx_description
1 polymer ?
#
loop_
_entity_poly.entity_id
_entity_poly.type
_entity_poly.pdbx_seq_one_letter_code
_entity_poly.pdbx_strand_id
1 'polypeptide(L)'
;SGRPAELPGADTIVGLLINTVPVRAKAGAGSTVADLLAELQHHHNDTLEHEHVALTEIHHLTGQDHLFDTLFLYESYPVDITAFMGVHELSITDFVSREYNHYPLSVMALPGA
;
A
#
# COMPACT_ATOMS: atom_id res chain seq x y z
N SER A 1 2.59 1.65 5.66
CA SER A 1 3.79 2.19 4.97
C SER A 1 5.08 1.53 5.44
N GLY A 2 5.02 0.58 6.39
CA GLY A 2 6.17 -0.01 7.08
C GLY A 2 7.04 1.01 7.81
N ARG A 3 6.41 2.10 8.24
CA ARG A 3 6.97 3.14 9.08
C ARG A 3 6.17 3.13 10.39
N PRO A 4 6.52 2.25 11.35
CA PRO A 4 5.78 2.13 12.59
C PRO A 4 5.81 3.45 13.37
N ALA A 5 4.68 3.83 13.96
CA ALA A 5 4.54 5.10 14.67
C ALA A 5 5.38 5.15 15.95
N GLU A 6 5.68 3.99 16.56
CA GLU A 6 6.56 3.90 17.73
C GLU A 6 8.04 4.15 17.44
N LEU A 7 8.47 4.19 16.17
CA LEU A 7 9.87 4.43 15.80
C LEU A 7 10.09 5.93 15.52
N PRO A 8 10.82 6.67 16.39
CA PRO A 8 11.09 8.09 16.16
C PRO A 8 11.87 8.31 14.87
N GLY A 9 11.42 9.25 14.05
CA GLY A 9 12.03 9.57 12.76
C GLY A 9 11.72 8.57 11.64
N ALA A 10 10.81 7.62 11.86
CA ALA A 10 10.40 6.64 10.85
C ALA A 10 9.87 7.27 9.57
N ASP A 11 9.33 8.49 9.61
CA ASP A 11 8.89 9.30 8.47
C ASP A 11 10.03 9.81 7.58
N THR A 12 11.23 9.97 8.14
CA THR A 12 12.41 10.52 7.42
C THR A 12 13.35 9.46 6.84
N ILE A 13 13.12 8.17 7.14
CA ILE A 13 13.98 7.09 6.68
C ILE A 13 13.92 6.96 5.16
N VAL A 14 15.07 6.90 4.49
CA VAL A 14 15.17 6.58 3.06
C VAL A 14 15.54 5.11 2.92
N GLY A 15 14.67 4.33 2.28
CA GLY A 15 14.89 2.89 2.07
C GLY A 15 13.61 2.14 1.71
N LEU A 16 13.77 0.84 1.45
CA LEU A 16 12.65 -0.07 1.20
C LEU A 16 11.95 -0.38 2.51
N LEU A 17 10.82 0.28 2.74
CA LEU A 17 9.99 0.10 3.93
C LEU A 17 8.62 -0.47 3.60
N ILE A 18 8.27 -0.58 2.32
CA ILE A 18 7.02 -1.21 1.92
C ILE A 18 7.08 -2.72 2.21
N ASN A 19 5.99 -3.26 2.75
CA ASN A 19 5.79 -4.69 2.88
C ASN A 19 4.43 -5.07 2.27
N THR A 20 4.33 -6.28 1.73
CA THR A 20 3.09 -6.82 1.18
C THR A 20 2.54 -7.87 2.13
N VAL A 21 1.42 -7.54 2.76
CA VAL A 21 0.75 -8.43 3.72
C VAL A 21 -0.51 -9.00 3.06
N PRO A 22 -0.64 -10.33 2.92
CA PRO A 22 -1.85 -10.94 2.38
C PRO A 22 -3.05 -10.65 3.30
N VAL A 23 -4.15 -10.18 2.71
CA VAL A 23 -5.43 -9.99 3.40
C VAL A 23 -6.47 -10.88 2.75
N ARG A 24 -7.32 -11.51 3.56
CA ARG A 24 -8.44 -12.30 3.06
C ARG A 24 -9.64 -11.38 2.82
N ALA A 25 -10.03 -11.22 1.56
CA ALA A 25 -11.24 -10.52 1.16
C ALA A 25 -12.43 -11.51 1.10
N LYS A 26 -13.54 -11.21 1.77
CA LYS A 26 -14.77 -12.01 1.74
C LYS A 26 -15.91 -11.20 1.14
N ALA A 27 -16.08 -11.30 -0.17
CA ALA A 27 -17.24 -10.75 -0.86
C ALA A 27 -18.19 -11.89 -1.29
N GLY A 28 -19.48 -11.75 -0.97
CA GLY A 28 -20.54 -12.60 -1.48
C GLY A 28 -21.49 -11.81 -2.39
N ALA A 29 -22.47 -12.49 -2.99
CA ALA A 29 -23.44 -11.85 -3.88
C ALA A 29 -24.28 -10.71 -3.24
N GLY A 30 -24.37 -10.69 -1.91
CA GLY A 30 -25.05 -9.64 -1.14
C GLY A 30 -24.13 -8.59 -0.53
N SER A 31 -22.81 -8.73 -0.67
CA SER A 31 -21.85 -7.78 -0.12
C SER A 31 -21.80 -6.52 -0.99
N THR A 32 -21.91 -5.35 -0.37
CA THR A 32 -21.66 -4.09 -1.06
C THR A 32 -20.16 -3.82 -1.14
N VAL A 33 -19.76 -2.90 -2.03
CA VAL A 33 -18.38 -2.40 -2.07
C VAL A 33 -17.97 -1.76 -0.74
N ALA A 34 -18.90 -1.06 -0.08
CA ALA A 34 -18.65 -0.45 1.21
C ALA A 34 -18.37 -1.52 2.29
N ASP A 35 -19.12 -2.63 2.29
CA ASP A 35 -18.89 -3.75 3.21
C ASP A 35 -17.50 -4.37 3.01
N LEU A 36 -17.11 -4.56 1.74
CA LEU A 36 -15.78 -5.09 1.41
C LEU A 36 -14.66 -4.15 1.88
N LEU A 37 -14.79 -2.85 1.63
CA LEU A 37 -13.80 -1.87 2.07
C LEU A 37 -13.71 -1.80 3.60
N ALA A 38 -14.85 -1.90 4.30
CA ALA A 38 -14.88 -1.94 5.75
C ALA A 38 -14.20 -3.21 6.31
N GLU A 39 -14.42 -4.37 5.70
CA GLU A 39 -13.72 -5.62 6.07
C GLU A 39 -12.21 -5.49 5.85
N LEU A 40 -11.80 -5.02 4.68
CA LEU A 40 -10.38 -4.83 4.34
C LEU A 40 -9.70 -3.85 5.30
N GLN A 41 -10.36 -2.76 5.67
CA GLN A 41 -9.84 -1.80 6.64
C GLN A 41 -9.70 -2.42 8.03
N HIS A 42 -10.67 -3.21 8.47
CA HIS A 42 -10.61 -3.91 9.76
C HIS A 42 -9.43 -4.89 9.78
N HIS A 43 -9.32 -5.74 8.75
CA HIS A 43 -8.22 -6.70 8.65
C HIS A 43 -6.86 -6.02 8.53
N HIS A 44 -6.76 -4.89 7.83
CA HIS A 44 -5.53 -4.12 7.78
C HIS A 44 -5.09 -3.67 9.18
N ASN A 45 -6.02 -3.15 9.99
CA ASN A 45 -5.74 -2.73 11.36
C ASN A 45 -5.27 -3.90 12.24
N ASP A 46 -5.90 -5.07 12.12
CA ASP A 46 -5.51 -6.28 12.87
C ASP A 46 -4.08 -6.75 12.51
N THR A 47 -3.62 -6.44 11.29
CA THR A 47 -2.28 -6.82 10.81
C THR A 47 -1.18 -5.83 11.19
N LEU A 48 -1.49 -4.64 11.71
CA LEU A 48 -0.49 -3.60 11.98
C LEU A 48 0.62 -4.06 12.93
N GLU A 49 0.28 -4.82 13.97
CA GLU A 49 1.28 -5.36 14.92
C GLU A 49 2.22 -6.41 14.27
N HIS A 50 1.83 -6.95 13.11
CA HIS A 50 2.52 -8.02 12.40
C HIS A 50 3.01 -7.59 11.01
N GLU A 51 2.88 -6.31 10.65
CA GLU A 51 3.23 -5.81 9.30
C GLU A 51 4.74 -5.88 8.99
N HIS A 52 5.56 -6.24 9.98
CA HIS A 52 7.00 -6.45 9.84
C HIS A 52 7.37 -7.84 9.29
N VAL A 53 6.43 -8.80 9.24
CA VAL A 53 6.69 -10.14 8.71
C VAL A 53 6.76 -10.08 7.19
N ALA A 54 7.92 -10.38 6.62
CA ALA A 54 8.14 -10.35 5.18
C ALA A 54 7.25 -11.38 4.47
N LEU A 55 6.75 -11.04 3.27
CA LEU A 55 5.94 -11.94 2.45
C LEU A 55 6.62 -13.30 2.21
N THR A 56 7.94 -13.33 2.03
CA THR A 56 8.72 -14.57 1.87
C THR A 56 8.61 -15.49 3.08
N GLU A 57 8.56 -14.93 4.29
CA GLU A 57 8.36 -15.70 5.52
C GLU A 57 6.93 -16.23 5.61
N ILE A 58 5.94 -15.44 5.18
CA ILE A 58 4.54 -15.90 5.10
C ILE A 58 4.40 -17.08 4.14
N HIS A 59 5.06 -17.03 2.97
CA HIS A 59 5.14 -18.18 2.06
C HIS A 59 5.79 -19.40 2.74
N HIS A 60 6.90 -19.21 3.46
CA HIS A 60 7.59 -20.29 4.16
C HIS A 60 6.72 -20.95 5.24
N LEU A 61 6.08 -20.15 6.09
CA LEU A 61 5.24 -20.63 7.19
C LEU A 61 3.96 -21.33 6.71
N THR A 62 3.39 -20.88 5.59
CA THR A 62 2.16 -21.46 5.04
C THR A 62 2.42 -22.65 4.12
N GLY A 63 3.64 -22.76 3.57
CA GLY A 63 3.98 -23.75 2.54
C GLY A 63 3.22 -23.55 1.22
N GLN A 64 2.65 -22.36 1.00
CA GLN A 64 1.87 -22.04 -0.20
C GLN A 64 2.71 -21.24 -1.18
N ASP A 65 2.78 -21.68 -2.43
CA ASP A 65 3.47 -20.92 -3.50
C ASP A 65 2.63 -19.72 -3.98
N HIS A 66 1.31 -19.77 -3.76
CA HIS A 66 0.38 -18.73 -4.18
C HIS A 66 -0.55 -18.33 -3.03
N LEU A 67 -0.40 -17.10 -2.53
CA LEU A 67 -1.16 -16.57 -1.40
C LEU A 67 -2.31 -15.64 -1.84
N PHE A 68 -2.12 -14.93 -2.95
CA PHE A 68 -3.08 -13.98 -3.52
C PHE A 68 -2.73 -13.70 -4.99
N ASP A 69 -3.74 -13.30 -5.76
CA ASP A 69 -3.64 -12.94 -7.17
C ASP A 69 -3.92 -11.45 -7.44
N THR A 70 -4.36 -10.74 -6.40
CA THR A 70 -4.82 -9.35 -6.49
C THR A 70 -4.03 -8.49 -5.53
N LEU A 71 -3.47 -7.39 -6.04
CA LEU A 71 -2.78 -6.39 -5.25
C LEU A 71 -3.66 -5.15 -5.10
N PHE A 72 -3.83 -4.66 -3.87
CA PHE A 72 -4.49 -3.40 -3.57
C PHE A 72 -3.48 -2.41 -2.99
N LEU A 73 -3.30 -1.28 -3.68
CA LEU A 73 -2.43 -0.18 -3.25
C LEU A 73 -3.28 1.04 -2.88
N TYR A 74 -3.02 1.56 -1.68
CA TYR A 74 -3.54 2.84 -1.24
C TYR A 74 -2.38 3.77 -0.95
N GLU A 75 -2.23 4.81 -1.78
CA GLU A 75 -1.12 5.75 -1.67
C GLU A 75 -1.68 7.14 -1.35
N SER A 76 -1.69 7.49 -0.07
CA SER A 76 -1.98 8.86 0.38
C SER A 76 -0.67 9.62 0.54
N TYR A 77 -0.01 9.92 -0.58
CA TYR A 77 1.06 10.92 -0.59
C TYR A 77 0.41 12.29 -0.78
N PRO A 78 0.49 13.22 0.18
CA PRO A 78 0.24 14.60 -0.15
C PRO A 78 1.28 15.02 -1.18
N VAL A 79 0.86 15.15 -2.44
CA VAL A 79 1.70 15.82 -3.44
C VAL A 79 1.75 17.27 -3.00
N ASP A 80 2.82 17.66 -2.30
CA ASP A 80 3.04 19.05 -1.95
C ASP A 80 3.48 19.79 -3.21
N ILE A 81 2.51 20.18 -4.04
CA ILE A 81 2.72 20.98 -5.24
C ILE A 81 3.38 22.32 -4.87
N THR A 82 3.18 22.80 -3.63
CA THR A 82 3.74 24.08 -3.16
C THR A 82 5.25 24.01 -2.91
N ALA A 83 5.79 22.84 -2.55
CA ALA A 83 7.23 22.61 -2.47
C ALA A 83 7.94 22.80 -3.83
N PHE A 84 7.24 22.55 -4.94
CA PHE A 84 7.76 22.78 -6.30
C PHE A 84 7.62 24.24 -6.75
N MET A 85 6.79 25.06 -6.10
CA MET A 85 6.57 26.47 -6.48
C MET A 85 7.68 27.44 -6.01
N GLY A 86 8.61 26.99 -5.17
CA GLY A 86 9.75 27.80 -4.70
C GLY A 86 10.94 27.86 -5.67
N VAL A 87 10.96 27.01 -6.71
CA VAL A 87 12.05 26.97 -7.70
C VAL A 87 11.62 27.75 -8.95
N HIS A 88 11.77 29.08 -8.91
CA HIS A 88 11.29 29.97 -9.98
C HIS A 88 11.98 29.77 -11.35
N GLU A 89 13.08 29.02 -11.43
CA GLU A 89 13.82 28.75 -12.67
C GLU A 89 13.55 27.37 -13.29
N LEU A 90 12.89 26.44 -12.58
CA LEU A 90 12.65 25.07 -13.04
C LEU A 90 11.17 24.73 -12.89
N SER A 91 10.47 24.56 -14.01
CA SER A 91 9.10 24.06 -14.03
C SER A 91 9.08 22.56 -14.33
N ILE A 92 8.42 21.79 -13.46
CA ILE A 92 8.03 20.41 -13.77
C ILE A 92 6.76 20.49 -14.61
N THR A 93 6.84 20.09 -15.87
CA THR A 93 5.71 20.17 -16.80
C THR A 93 4.84 18.94 -16.80
N ASP A 94 5.39 17.79 -16.39
CA ASP A 94 4.68 16.50 -16.37
C ASP A 94 5.32 15.53 -15.36
N PHE A 95 4.51 14.62 -14.83
CA PHE A 95 4.94 13.54 -13.94
C PHE A 95 4.27 12.23 -14.38
N VAL A 96 5.09 11.26 -14.79
CA VAL A 96 4.61 9.94 -15.20
C VAL A 96 5.20 8.88 -14.27
N SER A 97 4.35 8.22 -13.50
CA SER A 97 4.70 7.01 -12.75
C SER A 97 4.39 5.76 -13.57
N ARG A 98 5.26 4.75 -13.47
CA ARG A 98 5.02 3.42 -14.05
C ARG A 98 5.29 2.36 -12.99
N GLU A 99 4.26 1.62 -12.62
CA GLU A 99 4.38 0.44 -11.77
C GLU A 99 4.38 -0.83 -12.62
N TYR A 100 5.25 -1.78 -12.25
CA TYR A 100 5.32 -3.10 -12.85
C TYR A 100 5.16 -4.15 -11.76
N ASN A 101 3.99 -4.79 -11.73
CA ASN A 101 3.63 -5.78 -10.73
C ASN A 101 3.38 -7.12 -11.44
N HIS A 102 3.69 -8.24 -10.80
CA HIS A 102 3.51 -9.57 -11.38
C HIS A 102 2.12 -10.18 -11.08
N TYR A 103 1.21 -9.38 -10.53
CA TYR A 103 -0.13 -9.83 -10.13
C TYR A 103 -1.14 -9.63 -11.27
N PRO A 104 -1.99 -10.63 -11.57
CA PRO A 104 -3.02 -10.55 -12.61
C PRO A 104 -3.94 -9.33 -12.51
N LEU A 105 -4.27 -8.89 -11.29
CA LEU A 105 -5.08 -7.70 -11.04
C LEU A 105 -4.38 -6.80 -10.01
N SER A 106 -4.24 -5.52 -10.34
CA SER A 106 -3.79 -4.48 -9.41
C SER A 106 -4.83 -3.37 -9.37
N VAL A 107 -5.26 -2.98 -8.17
CA VAL A 107 -6.18 -1.88 -7.92
C VAL A 107 -5.43 -0.81 -7.14
N MET A 108 -5.40 0.41 -7.66
CA MET A 108 -4.73 1.55 -7.05
C MET A 108 -5.75 2.64 -6.71
N ALA A 109 -5.68 3.14 -5.48
CA ALA A 109 -6.45 4.29 -5.03
C ALA A 109 -5.51 5.43 -4.65
N LEU A 110 -5.65 6.57 -5.33
CA LEU A 110 -4.86 7.79 -5.15
C LEU A 110 -5.78 8.93 -4.67
N PRO A 111 -5.82 9.22 -3.36
CA PRO A 111 -6.61 10.33 -2.83
C PRO A 111 -5.95 11.67 -3.19
N GLY A 112 -6.69 12.57 -3.84
CA GLY A 112 -6.23 13.93 -4.14
C GLY A 112 -5.41 14.08 -5.42
N ALA A 113 -5.43 13.08 -6.31
CA ALA A 113 -4.97 13.22 -7.69
C ALA A 113 -5.90 14.13 -8.52
#